data_AF-A0A1S2VB09-F1
#
_entry.id   AF-A0A1S2VB09-F1
#
_cell.length_a   1.000
_cell.length_b   1.000
_cell.length_c   1.000
_cell.angle_alpha   90.00
_cell.angle_beta   90.00
_cell.angle_gamma   90.00
#
_symmetry.space_group_name_H-M   'P 1'
#
loop_
_entity.id
_entity.type
_entity.pdbx_description
1 polymer ?
#
loop_
_entity_poly.entity_id
_entity_poly.type
_entity_poly.pdbx_seq_one_letter_code
_entity_poly.pdbx_strand_id
1 'polypeptide(L)'
;MMRLLAFSSTSFSLPINKIKTLQNMTQNSKSSNESFWNVKNFFGLLFLFGIPAYWIYLIYINNSRSKTLDGKTNKVKAVIINEKNFYGNSPVTQTFSYSYQFKIGLVDYKGDSQDPDLSIGDSILIKYSIENPDFNEPVK
;
A
#
# COMPACT_ATOMS: atom_id res chain seq x y z
N MET A 1 -55.07 70.18 31.65
CA MET A 1 -55.64 68.88 32.05
C MET A 1 -55.19 67.84 31.02
N MET A 2 -54.09 67.12 31.27
CA MET A 2 -53.65 65.97 30.46
C MET A 2 -52.64 65.16 31.29
N ARG A 3 -53.00 63.94 31.69
CA ARG A 3 -52.19 63.04 32.54
C ARG A 3 -51.20 62.28 31.65
N LEU A 4 -49.90 62.41 31.92
CA LEU A 4 -48.86 61.50 31.42
C LEU A 4 -48.86 60.25 32.31
N LEU A 5 -49.13 59.07 31.73
CA LEU A 5 -49.01 57.78 32.41
C LEU A 5 -47.56 57.32 32.36
N ALA A 6 -46.96 57.14 33.53
CA ALA A 6 -45.62 56.58 33.71
C ALA A 6 -45.62 55.08 33.43
N PHE A 7 -44.81 54.64 32.46
CA PHE A 7 -44.39 53.24 32.36
C PHE A 7 -43.20 53.05 33.31
N SER A 8 -43.42 52.30 34.38
CA SER A 8 -42.35 51.87 35.27
C SER A 8 -41.52 50.79 34.58
N SER A 9 -40.23 51.08 34.34
CA SER A 9 -39.25 50.07 33.96
C SER A 9 -38.98 49.18 35.17
N THR A 10 -39.67 48.05 35.28
CA THR A 10 -39.29 46.98 36.19
C THR A 10 -37.99 46.35 35.69
N SER A 11 -36.88 46.73 36.30
CA SER A 11 -35.59 46.07 36.14
C SER A 11 -35.69 44.66 36.71
N PHE A 12 -35.80 43.66 35.83
CA PHE A 12 -35.78 42.25 36.20
C PHE A 12 -34.35 41.85 36.59
N SER A 13 -34.03 41.93 37.88
CA SER A 13 -32.75 41.46 38.41
C SER A 13 -32.76 39.94 38.48
N LEU A 14 -32.07 39.27 37.56
CA LEU A 14 -31.82 37.83 37.68
C LEU A 14 -30.97 37.58 38.93
N PRO A 15 -31.36 36.62 39.80
CA PRO A 15 -30.58 36.29 40.99
C PRO A 15 -29.19 35.80 40.58
N ILE A 16 -28.16 36.38 41.20
CA ILE A 16 -26.73 36.18 40.90
C ILE A 16 -26.34 34.69 40.90
N ASN A 17 -27.03 33.86 41.68
CA ASN A 17 -26.80 32.41 41.76
C ASN A 17 -27.18 31.67 40.47
N LYS A 18 -28.15 32.19 39.69
CA LYS A 18 -28.57 31.62 38.40
C LYS A 18 -27.57 31.96 37.28
N ILE A 19 -26.86 33.08 37.41
CA ILE A 19 -25.80 33.48 36.48
C ILE A 19 -24.56 32.58 36.69
N LYS A 20 -24.20 32.26 37.93
CA LYS A 20 -23.10 31.33 38.24
C LYS A 20 -23.36 29.91 37.73
N THR A 21 -24.58 29.39 37.89
CA THR A 21 -24.91 28.05 37.37
C THR A 21 -24.94 28.01 35.85
N LEU A 22 -25.44 29.06 35.17
CA LEU A 22 -25.39 29.15 33.71
C LEU A 22 -23.95 29.31 33.18
N GLN A 23 -23.10 30.09 33.83
CA GLN A 23 -21.68 30.18 33.48
C GLN A 23 -20.96 28.84 33.67
N ASN A 24 -21.23 28.12 34.75
CA ASN A 24 -20.68 26.78 34.98
C ASN A 24 -21.20 25.75 33.96
N MET A 25 -22.47 25.84 33.52
CA MET A 25 -23.00 24.98 32.45
C MET A 25 -22.43 25.33 31.06
N THR A 26 -22.04 26.60 30.84
CA THR A 26 -21.48 27.04 29.54
C THR A 26 -19.98 26.75 29.43
N GLN A 27 -19.24 26.70 30.55
CA GLN A 27 -17.82 26.33 30.55
C GLN A 27 -17.58 24.81 30.49
N ASN A 28 -18.55 23.99 30.93
CA ASN A 28 -18.38 22.54 30.99
C ASN A 28 -18.74 21.79 29.69
N SER A 29 -19.25 22.48 28.67
CA SER A 29 -19.58 21.89 27.36
C SER A 29 -18.58 22.26 26.25
N LYS A 30 -17.51 22.99 26.59
CA LYS A 30 -16.50 23.49 25.65
C LYS A 30 -15.09 23.07 26.04
N SER A 31 -14.89 21.77 26.23
CA SER A 31 -13.57 21.12 26.21
C SER A 31 -13.75 19.84 25.40
N SER A 32 -13.75 20.03 24.08
CA SER A 32 -12.63 19.59 23.25
C SER A 32 -12.63 18.07 23.10
N ASN A 33 -13.39 17.61 22.09
CA ASN A 33 -13.06 16.41 21.36
C ASN A 33 -11.70 16.65 20.68
N GLU A 34 -10.63 16.65 21.50
CA GLU A 34 -9.26 16.62 21.02
C GLU A 34 -9.07 15.24 20.43
N SER A 35 -9.39 15.13 19.14
CA SER A 35 -9.00 14.01 18.32
C SER A 35 -7.52 13.77 18.55
N PHE A 36 -7.24 12.67 19.23
CA PHE A 36 -6.01 12.30 19.93
C PHE A 36 -4.78 12.11 19.03
N TRP A 37 -4.80 12.65 17.81
CA TRP A 37 -3.73 12.53 16.84
C TRP A 37 -2.84 13.77 16.87
N ASN A 38 -2.07 13.89 17.95
CA ASN A 38 -0.86 14.70 17.93
C ASN A 38 0.00 14.22 16.76
N VAL A 39 0.27 15.09 15.78
CA VAL A 39 1.07 14.75 14.57
C VAL A 39 2.47 14.22 14.96
N LYS A 40 3.00 14.63 16.12
CA LYS A 40 4.24 14.08 16.70
C LYS A 40 4.12 12.60 17.11
N ASN A 41 2.95 12.18 17.58
CA ASN A 41 2.67 10.78 17.90
C ASN A 41 2.33 9.97 16.64
N PHE A 42 1.78 10.62 15.59
CA PHE A 42 1.51 9.99 14.30
C PHE A 42 2.78 9.47 13.62
N PHE A 43 3.86 10.28 13.58
CA PHE A 43 5.13 9.83 13.04
C PHE A 43 5.73 8.69 13.87
N GLY A 44 5.66 8.76 15.21
CA GLY A 44 6.11 7.65 16.08
C GLY A 44 5.36 6.35 15.78
N LEU A 45 4.05 6.42 15.55
CA LEU A 45 3.21 5.27 15.23
C LEU A 45 3.50 4.72 13.82
N LEU A 46 3.77 5.61 12.85
CA LEU A 46 4.22 5.24 11.50
C LEU A 46 5.56 4.50 11.52
N PHE A 47 6.51 4.94 12.34
CA PHE A 47 7.79 4.23 12.48
C PHE A 47 7.61 2.89 13.20
N LEU A 48 6.81 2.85 14.26
CA LEU A 48 6.58 1.64 15.07
C LEU A 48 5.86 0.53 14.28
N PHE A 49 4.86 0.87 13.47
CA PHE A 49 4.08 -0.12 12.73
C PHE A 49 4.40 -0.17 11.23
N GLY A 50 4.70 0.96 10.61
CA GLY A 50 4.95 1.06 9.17
C GLY A 50 6.23 0.35 8.74
N ILE A 51 7.34 0.49 9.50
CA ILE A 51 8.58 -0.21 9.16
C ILE A 51 8.40 -1.73 9.29
N PRO A 52 7.94 -2.30 10.41
CA PRO A 52 7.74 -3.74 10.51
C PRO A 52 6.71 -4.28 9.52
N ALA A 53 5.61 -3.55 9.27
CA ALA A 53 4.62 -3.94 8.28
C ALA A 53 5.22 -3.99 6.87
N TYR A 54 6.08 -3.04 6.51
CA TYR A 54 6.78 -3.04 5.23
C TYR A 54 7.72 -4.25 5.08
N TRP A 55 8.48 -4.59 6.12
CA TRP A 55 9.32 -5.80 6.12
C TRP A 55 8.50 -7.09 5.99
N ILE A 56 7.37 -7.20 6.70
CA ILE A 56 6.45 -8.35 6.58
C ILE A 56 5.87 -8.43 5.15
N TYR A 57 5.49 -7.30 4.57
CA TYR A 57 5.00 -7.21 3.19
C TYR A 57 6.05 -7.70 2.17
N LEU A 58 7.32 -7.28 2.32
CA LEU A 58 8.42 -7.76 1.47
C LEU A 58 8.62 -9.28 1.58
N ILE A 59 8.56 -9.85 2.79
CA ILE A 59 8.67 -11.30 3.02
C ILE A 59 7.49 -12.05 2.36
N TYR A 60 6.28 -11.52 2.49
CA TYR A 60 5.08 -12.12 1.89
C TYR A 60 5.14 -12.17 0.36
N ILE A 61 5.62 -11.09 -0.28
CA ILE A 61 5.80 -11.05 -1.74
C ILE A 61 6.90 -12.03 -2.17
N ASN A 62 8.02 -12.06 -1.46
CA ASN A 62 9.15 -12.91 -1.85
C ASN A 62 8.82 -14.41 -1.76
N ASN A 63 8.05 -14.81 -0.74
CA ASN A 63 7.60 -16.21 -0.56
C ASN A 63 6.46 -16.63 -1.51
N SER A 64 5.79 -15.67 -2.16
CA SER A 64 4.71 -15.98 -3.10
C SER A 64 5.25 -16.53 -4.43
N ARG A 65 6.46 -16.14 -4.85
CA ARG A 65 7.03 -16.57 -6.14
C ARG A 65 7.24 -18.08 -6.26
N SER A 66 7.62 -18.76 -5.17
CA SER A 66 7.81 -20.21 -5.17
C SER A 66 6.50 -21.00 -5.09
N LYS A 67 5.45 -20.43 -4.49
CA LYS A 67 4.18 -21.14 -4.24
C LYS A 67 3.19 -21.06 -5.39
N THR A 68 3.28 -20.05 -6.26
CA THR A 68 2.33 -19.89 -7.38
C THR A 68 2.56 -20.90 -8.51
N LEU A 69 3.75 -21.48 -8.60
CA LEU A 69 4.05 -22.58 -9.54
C LEU A 69 3.69 -23.97 -8.99
N ASP A 70 3.29 -24.09 -7.71
CA ASP A 70 2.80 -25.35 -7.12
C ASP A 70 1.34 -25.65 -7.51
N GLY A 71 0.64 -24.67 -8.10
CA GLY A 71 -0.72 -24.82 -8.61
C GLY A 71 -0.80 -25.52 -9.98
N LYS A 72 -1.92 -25.31 -10.69
CA LYS A 72 -2.07 -25.80 -12.07
C LYS A 72 -1.14 -25.02 -13.00
N THR A 73 -0.19 -25.73 -13.59
CA THR A 73 0.74 -25.18 -14.57
C THR A 73 0.47 -25.73 -15.95
N ASN A 74 0.84 -24.96 -16.98
CA ASN A 74 0.87 -25.43 -18.35
C ASN A 74 2.25 -25.15 -18.95
N LYS A 75 2.62 -25.87 -20.01
CA LYS A 75 3.89 -25.72 -20.71
C LYS A 75 3.67 -25.09 -22.07
N VAL A 76 4.57 -24.19 -22.46
CA VAL A 76 4.55 -23.55 -23.77
C VAL A 76 5.98 -23.28 -24.24
N LYS A 77 6.16 -23.20 -25.55
CA LYS A 77 7.44 -22.82 -26.14
C LYS A 77 7.57 -21.30 -26.11
N ALA A 78 8.68 -20.82 -25.56
CA ALA A 78 9.05 -19.41 -25.55
C ALA A 78 10.26 -19.18 -26.47
N VAL A 79 10.42 -17.95 -26.96
CA VAL A 79 11.54 -17.55 -27.81
C VAL A 79 12.44 -16.60 -27.02
N ILE A 80 13.75 -16.79 -27.12
CA ILE A 80 14.74 -15.93 -26.48
C ILE A 80 14.79 -14.58 -27.19
N ILE A 81 14.68 -13.50 -26.40
CA ILE A 81 14.67 -12.12 -26.87
C ILE A 81 15.93 -11.38 -26.44
N ASN A 82 16.25 -10.29 -27.13
CA ASN A 82 17.43 -9.47 -26.86
C ASN A 82 17.24 -8.54 -25.64
N GLU A 83 16.95 -9.14 -24.48
CA GLU A 83 16.82 -8.47 -23.19
C GLU A 83 17.69 -9.23 -22.19
N LYS A 84 18.62 -8.55 -21.51
CA LYS A 84 19.64 -9.20 -20.66
C LYS A 84 19.29 -9.05 -19.18
N ASN A 85 19.40 -10.15 -18.43
CA ASN A 85 19.29 -10.19 -16.98
C ASN A 85 20.68 -10.40 -16.38
N PHE A 86 21.19 -9.43 -15.62
CA PHE A 86 22.50 -9.52 -14.98
C PHE A 86 22.38 -10.09 -13.57
N TYR A 87 23.25 -11.04 -13.21
CA TYR A 87 23.27 -11.59 -11.85
C TYR A 87 23.99 -10.64 -10.88
N GLY A 88 23.31 -10.27 -9.79
CA GLY A 88 23.69 -9.16 -8.89
C GLY A 88 24.95 -9.34 -8.03
N ASN A 89 25.74 -10.40 -8.21
CA ASN A 89 26.83 -10.74 -7.28
C ASN A 89 28.22 -10.88 -7.93
N SER A 90 28.41 -10.25 -9.08
CA SER A 90 29.55 -10.59 -9.94
C SER A 90 30.38 -9.35 -10.28
N PRO A 91 31.24 -8.87 -9.37
CA PRO A 91 32.07 -7.67 -9.57
C PRO A 91 33.15 -7.84 -10.66
N VAL A 92 33.34 -9.05 -11.20
CA VAL A 92 34.39 -9.37 -12.19
C VAL A 92 33.83 -10.12 -13.40
N THR A 93 32.89 -11.06 -13.20
CA THR A 93 32.28 -11.84 -14.27
C THR A 93 30.93 -11.23 -14.64
N GLN A 94 30.79 -10.55 -15.78
CA GLN A 94 29.50 -10.01 -16.23
C GLN A 94 28.56 -11.14 -16.71
N THR A 95 28.21 -12.07 -15.81
CA THR A 95 27.32 -13.17 -16.12
C THR A 95 25.91 -12.62 -16.30
N PHE A 96 25.33 -12.93 -17.45
CA PHE A 96 23.97 -12.58 -17.79
C PHE A 96 23.29 -13.77 -18.44
N SER A 97 21.97 -13.75 -18.42
CA SER A 97 21.09 -14.60 -19.22
C SER A 97 20.20 -13.71 -20.08
N TYR A 98 19.71 -14.24 -21.20
CA TYR A 98 18.68 -13.54 -21.97
C TYR A 98 17.29 -13.77 -21.35
N SER A 99 16.36 -12.85 -21.57
CA SER A 99 14.95 -13.08 -21.30
C SER A 99 14.32 -13.91 -22.42
N TYR A 100 13.26 -14.62 -22.12
CA TYR A 100 12.37 -15.23 -23.10
C TYR A 100 11.04 -14.49 -23.19
N GLN A 101 10.32 -14.71 -24.29
CA GLN A 101 8.97 -14.23 -24.51
C GLN A 101 8.05 -15.36 -24.98
N PHE A 102 6.84 -15.40 -24.46
CA PHE A 102 5.77 -16.29 -24.91
C PHE A 102 4.43 -15.56 -24.93
N LYS A 103 3.46 -16.11 -25.65
CA LYS A 103 2.14 -15.50 -25.84
C LYS A 103 1.04 -16.41 -25.33
N ILE A 104 0.12 -15.86 -24.54
CA ILE A 104 -1.14 -16.52 -24.14
C ILE A 104 -2.30 -15.65 -24.66
N GLY A 105 -3.00 -16.14 -25.68
CA GLY A 105 -4.02 -15.36 -26.38
C GLY A 105 -3.40 -14.17 -27.11
N LEU A 106 -3.74 -12.95 -26.69
CA LEU A 106 -3.21 -11.70 -27.25
C LEU A 106 -2.15 -11.03 -26.37
N VAL A 107 -1.85 -11.61 -25.20
CA VAL A 107 -0.95 -11.01 -24.22
C VAL A 107 0.41 -11.69 -24.29
N ASP A 108 1.45 -10.87 -24.34
CA ASP A 108 2.86 -11.29 -24.30
C ASP A 108 3.37 -11.27 -22.86
N TYR A 109 4.06 -12.34 -22.48
CA TYR A 109 4.69 -12.52 -21.18
C TYR A 109 6.18 -12.75 -21.37
N LYS A 110 6.96 -12.37 -20.35
CA LYS A 110 8.41 -12.49 -20.36
C LYS A 110 8.92 -13.08 -19.05
N GLY A 111 10.09 -13.69 -19.13
CA GLY A 111 10.79 -14.21 -17.97
C GLY A 111 12.29 -14.30 -18.23
N ASP A 112 13.07 -14.49 -17.17
CA ASP A 112 14.50 -14.75 -17.25
C ASP A 112 14.74 -16.21 -17.64
N SER A 113 15.54 -16.46 -18.70
CA SER A 113 15.88 -17.83 -19.12
C SER A 113 16.77 -18.58 -18.13
N GLN A 114 17.44 -17.86 -17.21
CA GLN A 114 18.35 -18.41 -16.21
C GLN A 114 19.50 -19.25 -16.80
N ASP A 115 19.71 -19.18 -18.11
CA ASP A 115 20.71 -19.95 -18.84
C ASP A 115 21.55 -19.00 -19.71
N PRO A 116 22.85 -18.83 -19.38
CA PRO A 116 23.74 -17.95 -20.11
C PRO A 116 24.15 -18.50 -21.49
N ASP A 117 23.92 -19.78 -21.76
CA ASP A 117 24.37 -20.44 -23.01
C ASP A 117 23.36 -20.25 -24.16
N LEU A 118 22.17 -19.74 -23.87
CA LEU A 118 21.12 -19.50 -24.85
C LEU A 118 21.40 -18.26 -25.70
N SER A 119 21.04 -18.34 -26.98
CA SER A 119 21.17 -17.26 -27.96
C SER A 119 19.82 -16.68 -28.35
N ILE A 120 19.82 -15.43 -28.82
CA ILE A 120 18.61 -14.75 -29.29
C ILE A 120 17.99 -15.54 -30.45
N GLY A 121 16.67 -15.77 -30.39
CA GLY A 121 15.93 -16.57 -31.37
C GLY A 121 15.85 -18.06 -31.01
N ASP A 122 16.63 -18.54 -30.04
CA ASP A 122 16.47 -19.90 -29.53
C ASP A 122 15.08 -20.09 -28.93
N SER A 123 14.62 -21.34 -28.93
CA SER A 123 13.34 -21.69 -28.33
C SER A 123 13.56 -22.55 -27.10
N ILE A 124 12.95 -22.16 -25.99
CA ILE A 124 12.98 -22.93 -24.73
C ILE A 124 11.58 -23.36 -24.32
N LEU A 125 11.50 -24.43 -23.55
CA LEU A 125 10.25 -24.86 -22.94
C LEU A 125 10.12 -24.17 -21.58
N ILE A 126 9.00 -23.49 -21.37
CA ILE A 126 8.69 -22.83 -20.10
C ILE A 126 7.42 -23.42 -19.53
N LYS A 127 7.28 -23.37 -18.21
CA LYS A 127 6.00 -23.61 -17.54
C LYS A 127 5.52 -22.32 -16.90
N TYR A 128 4.21 -22.10 -16.93
CA TYR A 128 3.57 -20.93 -16.36
C TYR A 128 2.34 -21.33 -15.55
N SER A 129 1.97 -20.52 -14.56
CA SER A 129 0.72 -20.71 -13.80
C SER A 129 -0.48 -20.32 -14.65
N ILE A 130 -1.49 -21.19 -14.72
CA ILE A 130 -2.71 -20.93 -15.49
C ILE A 130 -3.49 -19.74 -14.90
N GLU A 131 -3.45 -19.58 -13.57
CA GLU A 131 -4.15 -18.50 -12.86
C GLU A 131 -3.45 -17.14 -13.02
N ASN A 132 -2.11 -17.16 -13.13
CA ASN A 132 -1.33 -15.94 -13.36
C ASN A 132 -0.04 -16.25 -14.16
N PRO A 133 -0.05 -16.03 -15.49
CA PRO A 133 1.09 -16.35 -16.35
C PRO A 133 2.35 -15.51 -16.13
N ASP A 134 2.30 -14.40 -15.37
CA ASP A 134 3.50 -13.68 -14.94
C ASP A 134 4.42 -14.55 -14.05
N PHE A 135 3.84 -15.56 -13.40
CA PHE A 135 4.60 -16.62 -12.75
C PHE A 135 4.94 -17.70 -13.77
N ASN A 136 6.14 -17.55 -14.34
CA ASN A 136 6.70 -18.46 -15.33
C ASN A 136 8.16 -18.79 -15.00
N GLU A 137 8.59 -19.99 -15.38
CA GLU A 137 10.00 -20.40 -15.29
C GLU A 137 10.39 -21.39 -16.40
N PRO A 138 11.67 -21.41 -16.80
CA PRO A 138 12.21 -22.43 -17.68
C PRO A 138 12.01 -23.84 -17.10
N VAL A 139 11.65 -24.79 -17.96
CA VAL A 139 11.66 -26.21 -17.59
C VAL A 139 13.10 -26.72 -17.71
N LYS A 140 13.68 -27.12 -16.58
CA LYS A 140 15.01 -27.76 -16.51
C LYS A 140 14.96 -29.20 -17.03
#